data_AF-H8FQE5-F1
#
_entry.id   AF-H8FQE5-F1
#
_cell.length_a   1.000
_cell.length_b   1.000
_cell.length_c   1.000
_cell.angle_alpha   90.00
_cell.angle_beta   90.00
_cell.angle_gamma   90.00
#
_symmetry.space_group_name_H-M   'P 1'
#
loop_
_entity.id
_entity.type
_entity.pdbx_description
1 polymer ?
#
loop_
_entity_poly.entity_id
_entity_poly.type
_entity_poly.pdbx_seq_one_letter_code
_entity_poly.pdbx_strand_id
1 'polypeptide(L)'
;MRLLLNQIYEYRKGVRSLFMLTASGGEIFQIRTRLEREGIDHFLHFVSDTKANIFFGRGPWVETARRIVTCPLNRLSPEEDFILGTLLGYDGEGQCRRYLTRRHRHDSLSPATERRADWQGATAGV
;
A
#
# COMPACT_ATOMS: atom_id res chain seq x y z
N MET A 1 16.72 13.78 -2.12
CA MET A 1 16.21 14.46 -3.36
C MET A 1 16.33 13.61 -4.64
N ARG A 2 17.48 13.01 -4.99
CA ARG A 2 17.68 12.32 -6.29
C ARG A 2 16.68 11.18 -6.55
N LEU A 3 16.35 10.41 -5.52
CA LEU A 3 15.34 9.34 -5.59
C LEU A 3 13.95 9.87 -5.98
N LEU A 4 13.49 10.94 -5.32
CA LEU A 4 12.20 11.59 -5.63
C LEU A 4 12.15 12.04 -7.09
N LEU A 5 13.22 12.67 -7.60
CA LEU A 5 13.26 13.15 -8.98
C LEU A 5 13.15 11.99 -9.98
N ASN A 6 13.82 10.86 -9.70
CA ASN A 6 13.71 9.67 -10.53
C ASN A 6 12.28 9.09 -10.50
N GLN A 7 11.65 9.02 -9.32
CA GLN A 7 10.27 8.53 -9.19
C GLN A 7 9.26 9.45 -9.90
N ILE A 8 9.44 10.78 -9.84
CA ILE A 8 8.62 11.73 -10.60
C ILE A 8 8.81 11.53 -12.11
N TYR A 9 10.03 11.26 -12.55
CA TYR A 9 10.29 10.94 -13.96
C TYR A 9 9.59 9.65 -14.39
N GLU A 10 9.68 8.58 -13.60
CA GLU A 10 8.99 7.31 -13.85
C GLU A 10 7.46 7.47 -13.85
N TYR A 11 6.92 8.26 -12.93
CA TYR A 11 5.51 8.63 -12.88
C TYR A 11 5.06 9.29 -14.19
N ARG A 12 5.82 10.30 -14.67
CA ARG A 12 5.54 10.99 -15.94
C ARG A 12 5.63 10.08 -17.16
N LYS A 13 6.50 9.08 -17.12
CA LYS A 13 6.61 8.04 -18.16
C LYS A 13 5.52 6.98 -18.08
N GLY A 14 4.74 6.95 -16.99
CA GLY A 14 3.67 5.98 -16.78
C GLY A 14 4.17 4.58 -16.42
N VAL A 15 5.40 4.45 -15.92
CA VAL A 15 6.00 3.15 -15.54
C VAL A 15 5.23 2.53 -14.37
N ARG A 16 4.82 3.36 -13.41
CA ARG A 16 4.06 2.97 -12.23
C ARG A 16 3.04 4.05 -11.86
N SER A 17 1.95 3.63 -11.24
CA SER A 17 0.83 4.52 -10.88
C SER A 17 0.88 5.03 -9.44
N LEU A 18 1.60 4.34 -8.55
CA LEU A 18 1.78 4.72 -7.15
C LEU A 18 3.24 4.51 -6.74
N PHE A 19 3.77 5.47 -6.00
CA PHE A 19 5.09 5.45 -5.41
C PHE A 19 4.98 5.69 -3.91
N MET A 20 5.96 5.18 -3.18
CA MET A 20 6.12 5.41 -1.75
C MET A 20 7.56 5.82 -1.48
N LEU A 21 7.72 6.83 -0.63
CA LEU A 21 9.01 7.23 -0.11
C LEU A 21 8.89 7.52 1.38
N THR A 22 9.88 7.10 2.17
CA THR A 22 9.95 7.43 3.59
C THR A 22 10.90 8.60 3.79
N ALA A 23 10.44 9.62 4.50
CA ALA A 23 11.21 10.83 4.78
C ALA A 23 11.11 11.22 6.25
N SER A 24 12.04 12.07 6.68
CA SER A 24 12.08 12.56 8.05
C SER A 24 12.35 14.06 8.15
N GLY A 25 11.85 14.66 9.23
CA GLY A 25 12.04 16.07 9.57
C GLY A 25 11.70 17.01 8.40
N GLY A 26 12.63 17.91 8.08
CA GLY A 26 12.47 18.92 7.03
C GLY A 26 12.31 18.35 5.61
N GLU A 27 12.75 17.11 5.36
CA GLU A 27 12.60 16.49 4.02
C GLU A 27 11.14 16.29 3.66
N ILE A 28 10.27 16.01 4.63
CA ILE A 28 8.83 15.81 4.42
C ILE A 28 8.22 17.05 3.75
N PHE A 29 8.55 18.23 4.27
CA PHE A 29 8.09 19.51 3.73
C PHE A 29 8.63 19.76 2.31
N GLN A 30 9.91 19.46 2.07
CA GLN A 30 10.52 19.62 0.75
C GLN A 30 9.88 18.73 -0.31
N ILE A 31 9.64 17.45 0.03
CA ILE A 31 9.00 16.48 -0.87
C ILE A 31 7.57 16.91 -1.16
N ARG A 32 6.80 17.25 -0.12
CA ARG A 32 5.41 17.72 -0.27
C ARG A 32 5.33 18.94 -1.19
N THR A 33 6.13 19.97 -0.91
CA THR A 33 6.18 21.20 -1.72
C THR A 33 6.52 20.89 -3.18
N ARG A 34 7.43 19.93 -3.42
CA ARG A 34 7.77 19.53 -4.78
C ARG A 34 6.60 18.85 -5.48
N LEU A 35 5.92 17.91 -4.82
CA LEU A 35 4.77 17.20 -5.39
C LEU A 35 3.61 18.14 -5.70
N GLU A 36 3.33 19.10 -4.82
CA GLU A 36 2.33 20.15 -5.03
C GLU A 36 2.66 21.02 -6.25
N ARG A 37 3.93 21.45 -6.41
CA ARG A 37 4.38 22.22 -7.59
C ARG A 37 4.29 21.43 -8.89
N GLU A 38 4.38 20.11 -8.82
CA GLU A 38 4.28 19.21 -9.97
C GLU A 38 2.82 18.79 -10.27
N GLY A 39 1.86 19.18 -9.43
CA GLY A 39 0.46 18.79 -9.57
C GLY A 39 0.23 17.29 -9.37
N ILE A 40 1.04 16.64 -8.53
CA ILE A 40 0.96 15.20 -8.29
C ILE A 40 0.19 14.94 -6.99
N ASP A 41 -0.86 14.10 -7.09
CA ASP A 41 -1.63 13.68 -5.94
C ASP A 41 -0.75 12.94 -4.94
N HIS A 42 -0.96 13.22 -3.65
CA HIS A 42 -0.15 12.65 -2.60
C HIS A 42 -0.90 12.48 -1.27
N PHE A 43 -0.36 11.61 -0.42
CA PHE A 43 -0.88 11.28 0.90
C PHE A 43 0.30 11.06 1.86
N LEU A 44 0.27 11.75 3.01
CA LEU A 44 1.28 11.62 4.05
C LEU A 44 0.72 10.75 5.17
N HIS A 45 1.40 9.64 5.46
CA HIS A 45 1.14 8.79 6.60
C HIS A 45 2.28 8.92 7.61
N PHE A 46 2.04 9.67 8.68
CA PHE A 46 3.04 9.87 9.75
C PHE A 46 3.18 8.60 10.59
N VAL A 47 4.41 8.09 10.68
CA VAL A 47 4.81 6.95 11.51
C VAL A 47 5.27 7.44 12.89
N SER A 48 5.81 8.66 12.94
CA SER A 48 6.12 9.42 14.16
C SER A 48 6.06 10.92 13.86
N ASP A 49 6.28 11.76 14.86
CA ASP A 49 6.32 13.23 14.71
C ASP A 49 7.37 13.70 13.70
N THR A 50 8.41 12.91 13.49
CA THR A 50 9.55 13.25 12.64
C THR A 50 9.67 12.37 11.41
N LYS A 51 8.81 11.35 11.21
CA LYS A 51 8.95 10.38 10.13
C LYS A 51 7.61 10.09 9.47
N ALA A 52 7.55 10.20 8.15
CA ALA A 52 6.36 9.91 7.37
C ALA A 52 6.65 9.03 6.16
N ASN A 53 5.67 8.20 5.82
CA ASN A 53 5.56 7.54 4.53
C ASN A 53 4.73 8.44 3.61
N ILE A 54 5.33 8.84 2.49
CA ILE A 54 4.72 9.73 1.52
C ILE A 54 4.36 8.88 0.30
N PHE A 55 3.06 8.74 0.07
CA PHE A 55 2.50 8.09 -1.10
C PHE A 55 2.17 9.15 -2.14
N PHE A 56 2.51 8.92 -3.40
CA PHE A 56 2.19 9.85 -4.47
C PHE A 56 2.05 9.14 -5.82
N GLY A 57 1.29 9.73 -6.73
CA GLY A 57 1.03 9.15 -8.04
C GLY A 57 -0.31 9.59 -8.60
N ARG A 58 -1.04 8.66 -9.22
CA ARG A 58 -2.37 8.93 -9.78
C ARG A 58 -3.42 9.01 -8.67
N GLY A 59 -4.32 9.99 -8.74
CA GLY A 59 -5.36 10.24 -7.73
C GLY A 59 -6.10 8.99 -7.22
N PRO A 60 -6.68 8.14 -8.08
CA PRO A 60 -7.36 6.93 -7.61
C PRO A 60 -6.47 5.96 -6.83
N TRP A 61 -5.19 5.86 -7.19
CA TRP A 61 -4.22 4.98 -6.52
C TRP A 61 -3.83 5.54 -5.16
N VAL A 62 -3.61 6.86 -5.09
CA VAL A 62 -3.29 7.58 -3.85
C VAL A 62 -4.47 7.53 -2.88
N GLU A 63 -5.69 7.74 -3.36
CA GLU A 63 -6.91 7.65 -2.55
C GLU A 63 -7.14 6.22 -2.04
N THR A 64 -6.88 5.21 -2.87
CA THR A 64 -6.94 3.81 -2.42
C THR A 64 -5.91 3.53 -1.32
N ALA A 65 -4.66 3.99 -1.51
CA ALA A 65 -3.62 3.85 -0.49
C ALA A 65 -3.99 4.57 0.82
N ARG A 66 -4.60 5.75 0.75
CA ARG A 66 -5.10 6.49 1.92
C ARG A 66 -6.14 5.71 2.72
N ARG A 67 -7.04 5.00 2.03
CA ARG A 67 -8.09 4.20 2.67
C ARG A 67 -7.57 2.90 3.29
N ILE A 68 -6.50 2.33 2.75
CA ILE A 68 -5.89 1.09 3.25
C ILE A 68 -4.93 1.40 4.40
N VAL A 69 -4.11 2.44 4.26
CA VAL A 69 -3.03 2.76 5.22
C VAL A 69 -3.58 3.61 6.36
N THR A 70 -4.45 2.97 7.17
CA THR A 70 -5.10 3.56 8.35
C THR A 70 -4.32 3.33 9.64
N CYS A 71 -3.37 2.39 9.63
CA CYS A 71 -2.50 2.07 10.74
C CYS A 71 -1.04 1.93 10.25
N PRO A 72 -0.05 1.84 11.16
CA PRO A 72 1.33 1.58 10.78
C PRO A 72 1.45 0.33 9.89
N LEU A 73 2.30 0.39 8.86
CA LEU A 73 2.36 -0.65 7.82
C LEU A 73 2.62 -2.08 8.34
N ASN A 74 3.29 -2.21 9.49
CA ASN A 74 3.54 -3.51 10.14
C ASN A 74 2.28 -4.12 10.81
N ARG A 75 1.20 -3.35 10.93
CA ARG A 75 -0.08 -3.76 11.50
C ARG A 75 -1.20 -3.95 10.48
N LEU A 76 -0.93 -3.70 9.20
CA LEU A 76 -1.88 -3.99 8.12
C LEU A 76 -2.24 -5.49 8.13
N SER A 77 -3.50 -5.79 7.84
CA SER A 77 -3.95 -7.16 7.64
C SER A 77 -3.21 -7.82 6.46
N PRO A 78 -3.19 -9.16 6.36
CA PRO A 78 -2.64 -9.84 5.19
C PRO A 78 -3.25 -9.33 3.87
N GLU A 79 -4.56 -9.07 3.84
CA GLU A 79 -5.29 -8.59 2.67
C GLU A 79 -4.93 -7.14 2.33
N GLU A 80 -4.86 -6.25 3.32
CA GLU A 80 -4.47 -4.86 3.15
C GLU A 80 -3.03 -4.73 2.63
N ASP A 81 -2.10 -5.51 3.19
CA ASP A 81 -0.70 -5.58 2.76
C ASP A 81 -0.56 -6.15 1.35
N PHE A 82 -1.41 -7.13 0.99
CA PHE A 82 -1.47 -7.65 -0.36
C PHE A 82 -1.88 -6.56 -1.36
N ILE A 83 -3.00 -5.88 -1.10
CA ILE A 83 -3.51 -4.82 -1.97
C ILE A 83 -2.49 -3.68 -2.09
N LEU A 84 -1.95 -3.20 -0.96
CA LEU A 84 -0.93 -2.15 -0.97
C LEU A 84 0.29 -2.56 -1.79
N GLY A 85 0.74 -3.81 -1.66
CA GLY A 85 1.88 -4.28 -2.43
C GLY A 85 1.60 -4.35 -3.94
N THR A 86 0.38 -4.78 -4.34
CA THR A 86 -0.04 -4.73 -5.74
C THR A 86 -0.11 -3.29 -6.27
N LEU A 87 -0.62 -2.34 -5.47
CA LEU A 87 -0.65 -0.92 -5.84
C LEU A 87 0.76 -0.33 -6.03
N LEU A 88 1.73 -0.79 -5.22
CA LEU A 88 3.13 -0.40 -5.37
C LEU A 88 3.84 -1.15 -6.50
N GLY A 89 3.16 -2.07 -7.21
CA GLY A 89 3.70 -2.79 -8.35
C GLY A 89 4.73 -3.85 -7.98
N TYR A 90 4.63 -4.46 -6.79
CA TYR A 90 5.42 -5.65 -6.47
C TYR A 90 4.96 -6.83 -7.34
N ASP A 91 5.87 -7.79 -7.53
CA ASP A 91 5.60 -9.04 -8.24
C ASP A 91 4.40 -9.79 -7.61
N GLY A 92 3.52 -10.30 -8.47
CA GLY A 92 2.32 -11.00 -8.07
C GLY A 92 2.61 -12.31 -7.33
N GLU A 93 3.59 -13.11 -7.78
CA GLU A 93 3.89 -14.39 -7.14
C GLU A 93 4.47 -14.18 -5.73
N GLY A 94 5.39 -13.23 -5.60
CA GLY A 94 5.97 -12.82 -4.32
C GLY A 94 4.93 -12.28 -3.36
N GLN A 95 3.97 -11.47 -3.84
CA GLN A 95 2.83 -11.02 -3.04
C GLN A 95 1.94 -12.19 -2.61
N CYS A 96 1.67 -13.19 -3.47
CA CYS A 96 0.93 -14.39 -3.11
C CYS A 96 1.63 -15.19 -2.01
N ARG A 97 2.94 -15.45 -2.17
CA ARG A 97 3.75 -16.17 -1.16
C ARG A 97 3.76 -15.43 0.18
N ARG A 98 3.93 -14.10 0.15
CA ARG A 98 3.90 -13.24 1.33
C ARG A 98 2.53 -13.28 2.01
N TYR A 99 1.45 -13.16 1.25
CA TYR A 99 0.08 -13.24 1.77
C TYR A 99 -0.18 -14.57 2.47
N LEU A 100 0.09 -15.70 1.80
CA LEU A 100 -0.12 -17.03 2.39
C LEU A 100 0.65 -17.22 3.70
N THR A 101 1.89 -16.72 3.74
CA THR A 101 2.73 -16.77 4.95
C THR A 101 2.13 -15.94 6.10
N ARG A 102 1.66 -14.72 5.81
CA ARG A 102 1.05 -13.85 6.85
C ARG A 102 -0.31 -14.35 7.29
N ARG A 103 -1.13 -14.85 6.36
CA ARG A 103 -2.45 -15.42 6.64
C ARG A 103 -2.35 -16.65 7.54
N HIS A 104 -1.42 -17.57 7.25
CA HIS A 104 -1.22 -18.75 8.08
C HIS A 104 -0.84 -18.39 9.53
N ARG A 105 0.04 -17.40 9.71
CA ARG A 105 0.38 -16.89 11.06
C ARG A 105 -0.82 -16.27 11.76
N HIS A 106 -1.64 -15.51 11.03
CA HIS A 106 -2.87 -14.91 11.56
C HIS A 106 -3.89 -15.97 12.00
N ASP A 107 -4.13 -17.00 11.17
CA ASP A 107 -5.05 -18.08 11.46
C ASP A 107 -4.57 -18.95 12.65
N SER A 108 -3.25 -19.12 12.79
CA SER A 108 -2.65 -19.84 13.93
C SER A 108 -2.82 -19.10 15.27
N LEU A 109 -3.02 -17.78 15.24
CA LEU A 109 -3.18 -16.92 16.42
C LEU A 109 -4.66 -16.60 16.71
N SER A 110 -5.57 -16.93 15.80
CA SER A 110 -7.00 -16.66 15.95
C SER A 110 -7.72 -17.91 16.48
N PRO A 111 -8.54 -17.84 17.54
CA PRO A 111 -9.35 -18.98 17.96
C PRO A 111 -10.31 -19.40 16.83
N ALA A 112 -10.57 -20.70 16.74
CA ALA A 112 -11.14 -21.41 15.60
C ALA A 112 -12.61 -21.06 15.20
N THR A 113 -13.14 -19.92 15.64
CA THR A 113 -14.57 -19.56 15.56
C THR A 113 -14.95 -18.85 14.26
N GLU A 114 -14.00 -18.35 13.46
CA GLU A 114 -14.28 -17.72 12.15
C GLU A 114 -13.79 -18.57 10.96
N ARG A 115 -13.88 -19.89 11.08
CA ARG A 115 -13.88 -20.74 9.88
C ARG A 115 -15.21 -20.53 9.18
N ARG A 116 -15.24 -19.53 8.29
CA ARG A 116 -16.36 -19.23 7.38
C ARG A 116 -16.98 -20.55 6.95
N ALA A 117 -18.24 -20.69 7.32
CA ALA A 117 -19.11 -21.79 6.96
C ALA A 117 -18.90 -22.18 5.49
N ASP A 118 -18.78 -23.49 5.30
CA ASP A 118 -18.71 -24.15 4.02
C ASP A 118 -19.68 -23.54 3.02
N TRP A 119 -19.15 -23.07 1.89
CA TRP A 119 -19.95 -22.87 0.69
C TRP A 119 -20.35 -24.26 0.15
N GLN A 120 -21.32 -24.90 0.81
CA GLN A 120 -22.13 -25.96 0.22
C GLN A 120 -23.37 -25.30 -0.38
N GLY A 121 -23.32 -24.97 -1.68
CA GLY A 121 -24.48 -24.37 -2.33
C GLY A 121 -24.22 -23.80 -3.71
N ALA A 122 -23.88 -24.65 -4.68
CA ALA A 122 -24.20 -24.42 -6.08
C ALA A 122 -24.19 -25.74 -6.88
N THR A 123 -24.99 -26.70 -6.45
CA THR A 123 -25.66 -27.61 -7.41
C THR A 123 -26.97 -26.95 -7.84
N ALA A 124 -26.92 -26.28 -8.98
CA ALA A 124 -28.05 -26.02 -9.87
C ALA A 124 -27.39 -25.88 -11.25
N GLY A 125 -27.61 -26.75 -12.24
CA GLY A 125 -28.81 -27.51 -12.55
C GLY A 125 -29.18 -27.12 -13.98
N VAL A 126 -28.95 -28.06 -14.91
CA VAL A 126 -29.18 -28.02 -16.37
C VAL A 126 -28.16 -27.22 -17.19
#